data_AF-X0VY01-F1
#
_entry.id   AF-X0VY01-F1
#
_cell.length_a   1.000
_cell.length_b   1.000
_cell.length_c   1.000
_cell.angle_alpha   90.00
_cell.angle_beta   90.00
_cell.angle_gamma   90.00
#
_symmetry.space_group_name_H-M   'P 1'
#
loop_
_entity.id
_entity.type
_entity.pdbx_description
1 polymer ?
#
loop_
_entity_poly.entity_id
_entity_poly.type
_entity_poly.pdbx_seq_one_letter_code
_entity_poly.pdbx_strand_id
1 'polypeptide(L)' 'MPNVLAAAVLAVVGAQPLGRLVQKHVTTSADLDGLEIVGVTPAGRGLIPLYKVKTVYRGA' A
#
# COMPACT_ATOMS: atom_id res chain seq x y z
N MET A 1 -7.71 26.21 24.30
CA MET A 1 -8.43 25.55 23.18
C MET A 1 -7.57 25.29 21.92
N PRO A 2 -6.50 26.03 21.58
CA PRO A 2 -5.67 25.71 20.40
C PRO A 2 -4.77 24.46 20.59
N ASN A 3 -4.19 24.31 21.78
CA ASN A 3 -3.22 23.24 22.06
C ASN A 3 -3.84 21.83 22.03
N VAL A 4 -5.12 21.71 22.35
CA VAL A 4 -5.84 20.42 22.34
C VAL A 4 -6.01 19.92 20.90
N LEU A 5 -6.36 20.82 19.97
CA LEU A 5 -6.48 20.48 18.55
C LEU A 5 -5.12 20.15 17.95
N ALA A 6 -4.06 20.90 18.28
CA ALA A 6 -2.71 20.60 17.83
C ALA A 6 -2.22 19.23 18.32
N ALA A 7 -2.47 18.89 19.59
CA ALA A 7 -2.12 17.59 20.15
C ALA A 7 -2.90 16.45 19.46
N ALA A 8 -4.18 16.64 19.16
CA ALA A 8 -4.99 15.65 18.45
C ALA A 8 -4.48 15.42 17.02
N VAL A 9 -4.11 16.47 16.30
CA VAL A 9 -3.53 16.35 14.95
C VAL A 9 -2.20 15.61 14.99
N LEU A 10 -1.33 15.93 15.94
CA LEU A 10 -0.04 15.24 16.10
C LEU A 10 -0.23 13.75 16.45
N ALA A 11 -1.22 13.43 17.29
CA ALA A 11 -1.56 12.05 17.60
C ALA A 11 -2.06 11.28 16.36
N VAL A 12 -2.91 11.89 15.53
CA VAL A 12 -3.39 11.30 14.28
C VAL A 12 -2.24 11.08 13.29
N VAL A 13 -1.36 12.08 13.10
CA VAL A 13 -0.18 11.97 12.23
C VAL A 13 0.77 10.87 12.73
N GLY A 14 0.99 10.78 14.05
CA GLY A 14 1.78 9.71 14.66
C GLY A 14 1.18 8.31 14.48
N ALA A 15 -0.15 8.21 14.35
CA ALA A 15 -0.86 6.95 14.13
C ALA A 15 -0.93 6.54 12.64
N GLN A 16 -0.76 7.46 11.68
CA GLN A 16 -0.81 7.15 10.24
C GLN A 16 0.11 6.00 9.77
N PRO A 17 1.35 5.83 10.29
CA PRO A 17 2.21 4.70 9.94
C PRO A 17 1.59 3.34 10.31
N LEU A 18 0.82 3.25 11.40
CA LEU A 18 0.15 2.02 11.83
C LEU A 18 -0.85 1.55 10.77
N GLY A 19 -1.60 2.48 10.17
CA GLY A 19 -2.53 2.17 9.07
C GLY A 19 -1.82 1.56 7.86
N ARG A 20 -0.62 2.03 7.49
CA ARG A 20 0.16 1.46 6.37
C ARG A 20 0.68 0.05 6.67
N LEU A 21 1.09 -0.20 7.92
CA LEU A 21 1.57 -1.52 8.34
C LEU A 21 0.44 -2.55 8.36
N VAL A 22 -0.76 -2.14 8.79
CA VAL A 22 -1.96 -2.98 8.74
C VAL A 22 -2.42 -3.19 7.30
N GLN A 23 -2.43 -2.16 6.45
CA GLN A 23 -2.74 -2.30 5.02
C GLN A 23 -1.85 -3.33 4.33
N LYS A 24 -0.55 -3.38 4.66
CA LYS A 24 0.35 -4.42 4.11
C LYS A 24 -0.13 -5.84 4.41
N HIS A 25 -0.75 -6.08 5.57
CA HIS A 25 -1.19 -7.42 5.98
C HIS A 25 -2.65 -7.72 5.61
N VAL A 26 -3.52 -6.71 5.61
CA VAL A 26 -4.96 -6.87 5.31
C VAL A 26 -5.24 -6.79 3.80
N THR A 27 -4.42 -6.10 3.03
CA THR A 27 -4.64 -5.87 1.58
C THR A 27 -3.83 -6.83 0.70
N THR A 28 -2.95 -7.68 1.26
CA THR A 28 -2.05 -8.53 0.47
C THR A 28 -2.44 -10.00 0.51
N SER A 29 -3.66 -10.28 0.05
CA SER A 29 -3.93 -11.53 -0.64
C SER A 29 -4.94 -11.22 -1.72
N ALA A 30 -4.48 -10.59 -2.80
CA ALA A 30 -5.29 -10.56 -4.02
C ALA A 30 -5.48 -12.02 -4.43
N ASP A 31 -6.72 -12.47 -4.54
CA ASP A 31 -7.02 -13.72 -5.21
C ASP A 31 -6.61 -13.54 -6.68
N LEU A 32 -5.61 -14.30 -7.13
CA LEU A 32 -5.00 -14.17 -8.44
C LEU A 32 -5.47 -15.25 -9.42
N ASP A 33 -6.53 -15.99 -9.08
CA ASP A 33 -7.01 -17.03 -9.98
C ASP A 33 -7.37 -16.46 -11.37
N GLY A 34 -6.87 -17.13 -12.41
CA GLY A 34 -7.02 -16.68 -13.80
C GLY A 34 -6.19 -15.45 -14.22
N LEU A 35 -5.31 -14.89 -13.38
CA LEU A 35 -4.42 -13.78 -13.76
C LEU A 35 -3.01 -14.26 -14.16
N GLU A 36 -2.58 -13.93 -15.38
CA GLU A 36 -1.21 -14.15 -15.87
C GLU A 36 -0.38 -12.86 -15.74
N ILE A 37 0.85 -12.96 -15.25
CA ILE A 37 1.80 -11.84 -15.21
C ILE A 37 2.38 -11.60 -16.61
N VAL A 38 2.16 -10.41 -17.16
CA VAL A 38 2.67 -10.01 -18.50
C VAL A 38 3.82 -9.02 -18.44
N GLY A 39 4.16 -8.52 -17.25
CA GLY A 39 5.31 -7.64 -17.09
C GLY A 39 5.52 -7.18 -15.67
N VAL A 40 6.79 -6.96 -15.34
CA VAL A 40 7.20 -6.37 -14.07
C VAL A 40 8.07 -5.17 -14.40
N THR A 41 7.65 -3.98 -13.95
CA THR A 41 8.38 -2.73 -14.17
C THR A 41 8.77 -2.12 -12.84
N PRO A 42 10.00 -1.64 -12.66
CA PRO A 42 10.37 -0.88 -11.46
C PRO A 42 9.48 0.38 -11.38
N ALA A 43 8.90 0.62 -10.21
CA ALA A 43 7.91 1.66 -9.99
C ALA A 43 8.20 2.40 -8.68
N GLY A 44 9.17 3.31 -8.70
CA GLY A 44 9.46 4.15 -7.55
C GLY A 44 10.66 5.06 -7.80
N ARG A 45 10.70 6.20 -7.10
CA ARG A 45 11.89 7.05 -6.92
C ARG A 45 12.17 7.10 -5.43
N GLY A 46 13.07 6.25 -4.93
CA GLY A 46 13.39 6.19 -3.51
C GLY A 46 14.30 5.01 -3.15
N LEU A 47 14.66 4.92 -1.87
CA LEU A 47 15.53 3.89 -1.29
C LEU A 47 14.87 2.50 -1.16
N ILE A 48 13.55 2.42 -1.41
CA ILE A 48 12.79 1.18 -1.28
C ILE A 48 12.53 0.64 -2.69
N PRO A 49 12.96 -0.60 -3.01
CA PRO A 49 12.67 -1.21 -4.29
C PRO A 49 11.18 -1.48 -4.40
N LEU A 50 10.53 -0.79 -5.32
CA LEU A 50 9.11 -0.92 -5.62
C LEU A 50 8.95 -1.43 -7.05
N TYR A 51 8.06 -2.39 -7.24
CA TYR A 51 7.78 -3.01 -8.53
C TYR A 51 6.29 -2.95 -8.83
N LYS A 52 5.94 -2.54 -10.04
CA LYS A 52 4.60 -2.62 -10.58
C LYS A 52 4.50 -3.88 -11.44
N VAL A 53 3.64 -4.80 -11.01
CA VAL A 53 3.31 -6.02 -11.77
C VAL A 53 2.08 -5.72 -12.62
N LYS A 54 2.15 -6.03 -13.92
CA LYS A 54 1.02 -5.99 -14.85
C LYS A 54 0.51 -7.42 -15.04
N THR A 55 -0.78 -7.60 -14.85
CA THR A 55 -1.46 -8.88 -15.09
C THR A 55 -2.50 -8.75 -16.20
N VAL A 56 -2.77 -9.86 -16.88
CA VAL A 56 -3.90 -10.02 -17.79
C VAL A 56 -4.75 -11.18 -17.31
N TYR A 57 -6.07 -11.06 -17.41
CA TYR A 57 -6.97 -12.15 -17.09
C TYR A 57 -7.10 -13.10 -18.28
N ARG A 58 -6.89 -14.40 -18.04
CA ARG A 58 -7.02 -15.50 -19.01
C ARG A 58 -7.88 -16.66 -18.51
N GLY A 59 -8.70 -16.44 -17.48
CA GLY A 59 -9.68 -17.43 -17.04
C GLY A 59 -10.62 -17.79 -18.21
N ALA A 60 -10.76 -19.09 -18.44
CA ALA A 60 -11.60 -19.70 -19.48
C ALA A 60 -13.09 -19.57 -19.17
#